data_AF-A0A081HZK4-F1
#
_entry.id   AF-A0A081HZK4-F1
#
_cell.length_a   1.000
_cell.length_b   1.000
_cell.length_c   1.000
_cell.angle_alpha   90.00
_cell.angle_beta   90.00
_cell.angle_gamma   90.00
#
_symmetry.space_group_name_H-M   'P 1'
#
loop_
_entity.id
_entity.type
_entity.pdbx_description
1 polymer ?
#
loop_
_entity_poly.entity_id
_entity_poly.type
_entity_poly.pdbx_seq_one_letter_code
_entity_poly.pdbx_strand_id
1 'polypeptide(L)'
;MGLNLDTSVSFRRSHRFGELVEAIYHATSTTTPETHWVEWKSTLDFSKAKDKVSAAKAIIALANRDPANAARECEGEGYLVVGVSPDGVLGAVAVHDAADLAGMLRTYVDGPHWDVDYVEFHGQHVLIITVAPPQPGHRIHSLVKDYESYKSGTVFRRGISGSEPATHRELNELQNRLLQDPPVSDSDAFDEAIGNGNYRLAGRLMRSAARGVIDACSNPEQFPPGFASRVPTKQITQYVEIADGYCETAAPLLPLVIEGCRVESTTLEVEYRQVITALAEPRPLAQESGSLITAVRNQQLEALALLPATLTIYAGTIAAIEHENYGAVRALTVDWSLFTNRKVAVLDKAGPWEIVGRERHLGLALRAAQTGVLTEQLLDALAAGRLPRRPVYPVSAFLFDALRSYFPDHTDSQYIRLFDASELLFALLVTDLAAQRSPGLLDQPWLGLFVAHAAECYPFEETEVAHTLVDARNAGDQWPAVEAGLFGGSKKRLQEAVDTVWTATVAQLRRGPF
;
A
#
# COMPACT_ATOMS: atom_id res chain seq x y z
N MET A 1 -23.32 -27.07 13.76
CA MET A 1 -21.92 -26.91 13.30
C MET A 1 -22.01 -26.04 12.06
N GLY A 2 -21.21 -24.97 11.93
CA GLY A 2 -21.29 -24.07 10.76
C GLY A 2 -20.71 -24.72 9.50
N LEU A 3 -20.68 -23.98 8.39
CA LEU A 3 -19.89 -24.36 7.22
C LEU A 3 -18.42 -24.53 7.64
N ASN A 4 -17.77 -25.61 7.21
CA ASN A 4 -16.36 -25.87 7.51
C ASN A 4 -15.48 -25.09 6.52
N LEU A 5 -15.37 -23.78 6.74
CA LEU A 5 -14.59 -22.85 5.94
C LEU A 5 -13.67 -22.02 6.85
N ASP A 6 -12.52 -21.62 6.32
CA ASP A 6 -11.72 -20.56 6.96
C ASP A 6 -12.40 -19.21 6.71
N THR A 7 -12.99 -18.68 7.77
CA THR A 7 -13.70 -17.41 7.83
C THR A 7 -12.87 -16.30 8.48
N SER A 8 -11.56 -16.48 8.67
CA SER A 8 -10.70 -15.43 9.24
C SER A 8 -10.50 -14.22 8.32
N VAL A 9 -10.73 -14.40 7.01
CA VAL A 9 -10.59 -13.39 5.96
C VAL A 9 -11.86 -13.29 5.11
N SER A 10 -12.09 -12.15 4.47
CA SER A 10 -13.16 -11.96 3.48
C SER A 10 -13.00 -12.89 2.27
N PHE A 11 -14.09 -13.53 1.81
CA PHE A 11 -14.12 -14.32 0.57
C PHE A 11 -13.96 -13.47 -0.68
N ARG A 12 -14.38 -12.20 -0.61
CA ARG A 12 -14.23 -11.23 -1.71
C ARG A 12 -12.77 -10.85 -1.90
N ARG A 13 -12.08 -10.46 -0.82
CA ARG A 13 -10.66 -10.05 -0.89
C ARG A 13 -9.72 -11.18 -1.27
N SER A 14 -10.07 -12.41 -0.89
CA SER A 14 -9.29 -13.61 -1.22
C SER A 14 -9.71 -14.27 -2.53
N HIS A 15 -10.74 -13.76 -3.23
CA HIS A 15 -11.31 -14.34 -4.44
C HIS A 15 -11.77 -15.81 -4.29
N ARG A 16 -12.27 -16.18 -3.10
CA ARG A 16 -12.63 -17.56 -2.70
C ARG A 16 -14.13 -17.88 -2.77
N PHE A 17 -14.88 -17.17 -3.61
CA PHE A 17 -16.32 -17.38 -3.73
C PHE A 17 -16.72 -18.80 -4.16
N GLY A 18 -15.90 -19.48 -4.97
CA GLY A 18 -16.14 -20.86 -5.36
C GLY A 18 -16.18 -21.82 -4.17
N GLU A 19 -15.29 -21.63 -3.19
CA GLU A 19 -15.25 -22.45 -1.97
C GLU A 19 -16.51 -22.27 -1.12
N LEU A 20 -17.01 -21.03 -1.01
CA LEU A 20 -18.25 -20.74 -0.30
C LEU A 20 -19.44 -21.47 -0.94
N VAL A 21 -19.54 -21.43 -2.27
CA VAL A 21 -20.61 -22.11 -3.02
C VAL A 21 -20.51 -23.63 -2.86
N GLU A 22 -19.32 -24.19 -3.01
CA GLU A 22 -19.07 -25.63 -2.87
C GLU A 22 -19.42 -26.12 -1.45
N ALA A 23 -19.02 -25.36 -0.42
CA ALA A 23 -19.34 -25.70 0.96
C ALA A 23 -20.85 -25.65 1.25
N ILE A 24 -21.59 -24.68 0.70
CA ILE A 24 -23.06 -24.62 0.84
C ILE A 24 -23.70 -25.82 0.13
N TYR A 25 -23.26 -26.16 -1.07
CA TYR A 25 -23.80 -27.29 -1.84
C TYR A 25 -23.63 -28.63 -1.11
N HIS A 26 -22.48 -28.85 -0.48
CA HIS A 26 -22.17 -30.08 0.24
C HIS A 26 -22.64 -30.11 1.70
N ALA A 27 -23.14 -28.98 2.22
CA ALA A 27 -23.72 -28.93 3.56
C ALA A 27 -24.99 -29.79 3.66
N THR A 28 -25.37 -30.17 4.88
CA THR A 28 -26.62 -30.89 5.15
C THR A 28 -27.60 -29.99 5.87
N SER A 29 -28.83 -29.85 5.36
CA SER A 29 -29.83 -28.94 5.95
C SER A 29 -30.20 -29.26 7.39
N THR A 30 -29.98 -30.50 7.84
CA THR A 30 -30.28 -30.97 9.20
C THR A 30 -29.20 -30.69 10.23
N THR A 31 -27.94 -30.46 9.81
CA THR A 31 -26.79 -30.32 10.72
C THR A 31 -26.01 -29.02 10.56
N THR A 32 -26.17 -28.35 9.42
CA THR A 32 -25.48 -27.12 9.05
C THR A 32 -26.49 -25.97 8.92
N PRO A 33 -26.81 -25.28 10.04
CA PRO A 33 -27.66 -24.10 9.98
C PRO A 33 -26.91 -22.94 9.30
N GLU A 34 -27.66 -22.01 8.76
CA GLU A 34 -27.14 -20.69 8.43
C GLU A 34 -26.57 -20.01 9.67
N THR A 35 -25.61 -19.11 9.46
CA THR A 35 -24.98 -18.35 10.55
C THR A 35 -25.27 -16.86 10.39
N HIS A 36 -24.79 -16.07 11.33
CA HIS A 36 -24.97 -14.62 11.30
C HIS A 36 -24.24 -13.93 10.12
N TRP A 37 -23.31 -14.60 9.43
CA TRP A 37 -22.53 -14.01 8.33
C TRP A 37 -22.98 -14.44 6.94
N VAL A 38 -23.83 -15.47 6.82
CA VAL A 38 -24.35 -15.95 5.53
C VAL A 38 -25.83 -16.29 5.59
N GLU A 39 -26.55 -15.97 4.53
CA GLU A 39 -27.91 -16.43 4.23
C GLU A 39 -27.90 -17.04 2.82
N TRP A 40 -28.55 -18.18 2.61
CA TRP A 40 -28.61 -18.81 1.29
C TRP A 40 -30.04 -19.07 0.83
N LYS A 41 -30.26 -18.98 -0.48
CA LYS A 41 -31.56 -19.25 -1.11
C LYS A 41 -31.35 -20.09 -2.36
N SER A 42 -32.18 -21.12 -2.52
CA SER A 42 -32.11 -21.98 -3.70
C SER A 42 -32.38 -21.22 -4.99
N THR A 43 -33.32 -20.27 -5.01
CA THR A 43 -33.60 -19.40 -6.16
C THR A 43 -34.26 -18.09 -5.73
N LEU A 44 -34.10 -17.03 -6.52
CA LEU A 44 -34.86 -15.79 -6.46
C LEU A 44 -35.15 -15.30 -7.89
N ASP A 45 -36.39 -14.91 -8.15
CA ASP A 45 -36.80 -14.28 -9.40
C ASP A 45 -36.99 -12.78 -9.20
N PHE A 46 -35.98 -11.99 -9.58
CA PHE A 46 -36.01 -10.54 -9.47
C PHE A 46 -36.98 -9.84 -10.42
N SER A 47 -37.83 -10.55 -11.17
CA SER A 47 -39.04 -9.93 -11.75
C SER A 47 -40.16 -9.78 -10.71
N LYS A 48 -40.14 -10.57 -9.64
CA LYS A 48 -41.19 -10.64 -8.61
C LYS A 48 -40.87 -9.77 -7.40
N ALA A 49 -41.87 -9.02 -6.93
CA ALA A 49 -41.74 -8.18 -5.73
C ALA A 49 -41.36 -8.98 -4.48
N LYS A 50 -41.94 -10.18 -4.30
CA LYS A 50 -41.66 -11.08 -3.17
C LYS A 50 -40.17 -11.40 -3.04
N ASP A 51 -39.52 -11.70 -4.15
CA ASP A 51 -38.13 -12.16 -4.17
C ASP A 51 -37.16 -10.98 -4.03
N LYS A 52 -37.49 -9.82 -4.61
CA LYS A 52 -36.79 -8.55 -4.33
C LYS A 52 -36.83 -8.20 -2.84
N VAL A 53 -37.99 -8.34 -2.21
CA VAL A 53 -38.15 -8.07 -0.77
C VAL A 53 -37.38 -9.09 0.06
N SER A 54 -37.37 -10.36 -0.35
CA SER A 54 -36.58 -11.41 0.30
C SER A 54 -35.08 -11.08 0.30
N ALA A 55 -34.53 -10.64 -0.83
CA ALA A 55 -33.13 -10.18 -0.92
C ALA A 55 -32.90 -8.91 -0.09
N ALA A 56 -33.78 -7.91 -0.20
CA ALA A 56 -33.67 -6.66 0.55
C ALA A 56 -33.68 -6.90 2.07
N LYS A 57 -34.53 -7.81 2.57
CA LYS A 57 -34.56 -8.22 3.98
C LYS A 57 -33.21 -8.75 4.44
N ALA A 58 -32.60 -9.66 3.67
CA ALA A 58 -31.31 -10.24 3.99
C ALA A 58 -30.20 -9.17 4.00
N ILE A 59 -30.17 -8.27 3.01
CA ILE A 59 -29.20 -7.16 2.94
C ILE A 59 -29.34 -6.25 4.17
N ILE A 60 -30.55 -5.83 4.51
CA ILE A 60 -30.82 -4.99 5.69
C ILE A 60 -30.39 -5.71 6.97
N ALA A 61 -30.74 -6.98 7.13
CA ALA A 61 -30.41 -7.76 8.31
C ALA A 61 -28.90 -7.94 8.49
N LEU A 62 -28.16 -8.20 7.40
CA LEU A 62 -26.70 -8.31 7.40
C LEU A 62 -26.03 -6.96 7.69
N ALA A 63 -26.54 -5.86 7.15
CA ALA A 63 -26.01 -4.51 7.38
C ALA A 63 -26.31 -3.97 8.79
N ASN A 64 -27.36 -4.47 9.43
CA ASN A 64 -27.74 -4.14 10.80
C ASN A 64 -27.11 -5.08 11.84
N ARG A 65 -26.09 -5.88 11.51
CA ARG A 65 -25.39 -6.70 12.51
C ARG A 65 -24.65 -5.83 13.52
N ASP A 66 -24.36 -6.40 14.69
CA ASP A 66 -23.49 -5.76 15.67
C ASP A 66 -22.04 -5.80 15.16
N PRO A 67 -21.27 -4.68 15.17
CA PRO A 67 -19.92 -4.63 14.62
C PRO A 67 -18.97 -5.66 15.23
N ALA A 68 -18.97 -5.78 16.56
CA ALA A 68 -18.08 -6.70 17.27
C ALA A 68 -18.41 -8.16 16.95
N ASN A 69 -19.69 -8.51 16.85
CA ASN A 69 -20.09 -9.85 16.46
C ASN A 69 -19.82 -10.14 14.98
N ALA A 70 -20.12 -9.20 14.08
CA ALA A 70 -19.88 -9.36 12.65
C ALA A 70 -18.38 -9.58 12.37
N ALA A 71 -17.51 -8.77 12.96
CA ALA A 71 -16.06 -8.82 12.74
C ALA A 71 -15.40 -10.17 13.07
N ARG A 72 -16.10 -11.07 13.78
CA ARG A 72 -15.59 -12.40 14.15
C ARG A 72 -15.46 -13.34 12.95
N GLU A 73 -16.18 -13.06 11.86
CA GLU A 73 -16.24 -13.91 10.69
C GLU A 73 -16.18 -13.03 9.43
N CYS A 74 -15.39 -13.45 8.45
CA CYS A 74 -15.22 -12.83 7.14
C CYS A 74 -14.88 -11.34 7.20
N GLU A 75 -14.08 -10.91 8.18
CA GLU A 75 -13.75 -9.50 8.46
C GLU A 75 -14.98 -8.59 8.64
N GLY A 76 -16.12 -9.16 9.03
CA GLY A 76 -17.37 -8.43 9.20
C GLY A 76 -18.28 -8.40 7.99
N GLU A 77 -17.87 -8.91 6.84
CA GLU A 77 -18.74 -8.98 5.67
C GLU A 77 -19.92 -9.94 5.87
N GLY A 78 -20.98 -9.73 5.10
CA GLY A 78 -22.16 -10.57 5.09
C GLY A 78 -22.48 -11.05 3.68
N TYR A 79 -22.91 -12.29 3.51
CA TYR A 79 -23.15 -12.85 2.18
C TYR A 79 -24.59 -13.35 2.06
N LEU A 80 -25.29 -12.89 1.01
CA LEU A 80 -26.49 -13.54 0.52
C LEU A 80 -26.11 -14.34 -0.73
N VAL A 81 -26.22 -15.66 -0.65
CA VAL A 81 -25.90 -16.57 -1.75
C VAL A 81 -27.19 -17.12 -2.35
N VAL A 82 -27.37 -16.98 -3.66
CA VAL A 82 -28.61 -17.34 -4.37
C VAL A 82 -28.28 -18.26 -5.53
N GLY A 83 -28.99 -19.40 -5.63
CA GLY A 83 -28.77 -20.41 -6.68
C GLY A 83 -28.18 -21.71 -6.15
N VAL A 84 -27.81 -21.75 -4.86
CA VAL A 84 -27.29 -22.93 -4.19
C VAL A 84 -27.86 -23.02 -2.77
N SER A 85 -28.14 -24.25 -2.32
CA SER A 85 -28.51 -24.53 -0.93
C SER A 85 -28.03 -25.95 -0.54
N PRO A 86 -28.05 -26.30 0.76
CA PRO A 86 -27.66 -27.62 1.25
C PRO A 86 -28.36 -28.79 0.55
N ASP A 87 -27.81 -29.99 0.75
CA ASP A 87 -28.28 -31.26 0.18
C ASP A 87 -28.18 -31.32 -1.36
N GLY A 88 -27.20 -30.62 -1.93
CA GLY A 88 -26.91 -30.65 -3.37
C GLY A 88 -27.93 -29.92 -4.25
N VAL A 89 -28.64 -28.94 -3.69
CA VAL A 89 -29.70 -28.24 -4.41
C VAL A 89 -29.13 -27.04 -5.18
N LEU A 90 -29.36 -27.02 -6.49
CA LEU A 90 -29.09 -25.89 -7.38
C LEU A 90 -30.41 -25.34 -7.92
N GLY A 91 -30.54 -24.03 -7.93
CA GLY A 91 -31.66 -23.35 -8.56
C GLY A 91 -31.18 -22.37 -9.62
N ALA A 92 -31.96 -22.26 -10.70
CA ALA A 92 -31.65 -21.30 -11.75
C ALA A 92 -31.76 -19.87 -11.21
N VAL A 93 -30.75 -19.05 -11.52
CA VAL A 93 -30.71 -17.62 -11.24
C VAL A 93 -30.41 -16.90 -12.55
N ALA A 94 -31.26 -15.93 -12.90
CA ALA A 94 -31.00 -15.07 -14.04
C ALA A 94 -29.78 -14.16 -13.74
N VAL A 95 -28.87 -14.09 -14.71
CA VAL A 95 -27.76 -13.14 -14.65
C VAL A 95 -28.30 -11.76 -15.02
N HIS A 96 -28.15 -10.82 -14.11
CA HIS A 96 -28.42 -9.41 -14.31
C HIS A 96 -27.09 -8.66 -14.24
N ASP A 97 -26.94 -7.57 -14.99
CA ASP A 97 -25.84 -6.67 -14.67
C ASP A 97 -26.06 -6.02 -13.30
N ALA A 98 -24.96 -5.59 -12.67
CA ALA A 98 -24.99 -5.07 -11.30
C ALA A 98 -25.86 -3.80 -11.17
N ALA A 99 -25.92 -2.96 -12.20
CA ALA A 99 -26.68 -1.71 -12.15
C ALA A 99 -28.19 -1.97 -12.22
N ASP A 100 -28.63 -2.90 -13.07
CA ASP A 100 -30.01 -3.33 -13.18
C ASP A 100 -30.48 -3.99 -11.87
N LEU A 101 -29.70 -4.91 -11.31
CA LEU A 101 -30.03 -5.55 -10.03
C LEU A 101 -30.10 -4.54 -8.89
N ALA A 102 -29.15 -3.59 -8.82
CA ALA A 102 -29.18 -2.47 -7.89
C ALA A 102 -30.43 -1.60 -8.07
N GLY A 103 -30.79 -1.24 -9.30
CA GLY A 103 -32.01 -0.48 -9.59
C GLY A 103 -33.28 -1.19 -9.11
N MET A 104 -33.36 -2.51 -9.31
CA MET A 104 -34.48 -3.33 -8.85
C MET A 104 -34.58 -3.40 -7.32
N LEU A 105 -33.46 -3.56 -6.60
CA LEU A 105 -33.43 -3.71 -5.15
C LEU A 105 -33.54 -2.38 -4.39
N ARG A 106 -33.05 -1.26 -4.96
CA ARG A 106 -33.15 0.08 -4.36
C ARG A 106 -34.57 0.53 -4.03
N THR A 107 -35.58 -0.06 -4.68
CA THR A 107 -36.99 0.16 -4.35
C THR A 107 -37.35 -0.32 -2.94
N TYR A 108 -36.60 -1.27 -2.38
CA TYR A 108 -36.89 -1.91 -1.09
C TYR A 108 -35.76 -1.74 -0.05
N VAL A 109 -34.51 -1.54 -0.47
CA VAL A 109 -33.37 -1.29 0.42
C VAL A 109 -32.56 -0.08 -0.04
N ASP A 110 -32.31 0.85 0.88
CA ASP A 110 -31.47 2.02 0.65
C ASP A 110 -30.56 2.26 1.86
N GLY A 111 -29.33 2.71 1.60
CA GLY A 111 -28.32 3.00 2.62
C GLY A 111 -27.17 1.98 2.72
N PRO A 112 -27.38 0.67 2.98
CA PRO A 112 -26.29 -0.28 3.07
C PRO A 112 -25.46 -0.33 1.79
N HIS A 113 -24.14 -0.42 1.94
CA HIS A 113 -23.26 -0.72 0.82
C HIS A 113 -23.21 -2.24 0.57
N TRP A 114 -23.37 -2.64 -0.68
CA TRP A 114 -23.31 -4.03 -1.11
C TRP A 114 -22.89 -4.13 -2.58
N ASP A 115 -22.23 -5.22 -2.91
CA ASP A 115 -21.74 -5.55 -4.25
C ASP A 115 -22.30 -6.90 -4.72
N VAL A 116 -22.13 -7.18 -6.02
CA VAL A 116 -22.71 -8.33 -6.71
C VAL A 116 -21.64 -9.07 -7.49
N ASP A 117 -21.57 -10.38 -7.27
CA ASP A 117 -20.71 -11.30 -8.03
C ASP A 117 -21.53 -12.50 -8.52
N TYR A 118 -21.08 -13.12 -9.61
CA TYR A 118 -21.64 -14.36 -10.14
C TYR A 118 -20.55 -15.42 -10.24
N VAL A 119 -20.84 -16.61 -9.72
CA VAL A 119 -19.98 -17.80 -9.84
C VAL A 119 -20.68 -18.82 -10.72
N GLU A 120 -20.00 -19.36 -11.72
CA GLU A 120 -20.49 -20.53 -12.46
C GLU A 120 -20.15 -21.80 -11.67
N PHE A 121 -21.16 -22.61 -11.34
CA PHE A 121 -21.02 -23.83 -10.57
C PHE A 121 -21.92 -24.92 -11.16
N HIS A 122 -21.33 -26.04 -11.57
CA HIS A 122 -22.01 -27.13 -12.30
C HIS A 122 -22.87 -26.66 -13.49
N GLY A 123 -22.40 -25.65 -14.24
CA GLY A 123 -23.10 -25.11 -15.42
C GLY A 123 -24.33 -24.26 -15.09
N GLN A 124 -24.50 -23.85 -13.83
CA GLN A 124 -25.50 -22.89 -13.36
C GLN A 124 -24.80 -21.66 -12.78
N HIS A 125 -25.48 -20.51 -12.83
CA HIS A 125 -24.98 -19.29 -12.17
C HIS A 125 -25.49 -19.21 -10.74
N VAL A 126 -24.57 -18.91 -9.82
CA VAL A 126 -24.84 -18.60 -8.42
C VAL A 126 -24.53 -17.13 -8.19
N LEU A 127 -25.52 -16.39 -7.71
CA LEU A 127 -25.41 -14.97 -7.36
C LEU A 127 -24.91 -14.83 -5.92
N ILE A 128 -23.93 -13.96 -5.72
CA ILE A 128 -23.41 -13.60 -4.40
C ILE A 128 -23.61 -12.10 -4.22
N ILE A 129 -24.38 -11.72 -3.22
CA ILE A 129 -24.49 -10.34 -2.77
C ILE A 129 -23.64 -10.18 -1.51
N THR A 130 -22.58 -9.40 -1.61
CA THR A 130 -21.66 -9.12 -0.50
C THR A 130 -22.06 -7.81 0.16
N VAL A 131 -22.47 -7.86 1.42
CA VAL A 131 -22.88 -6.72 2.24
C VAL A 131 -21.70 -6.24 3.09
N ALA A 132 -21.41 -4.94 3.03
CA ALA A 132 -20.31 -4.32 3.75
C ALA A 132 -20.42 -4.50 5.28
N PRO A 133 -19.28 -4.52 6.00
CA PRO A 133 -19.28 -4.69 7.45
C PRO A 133 -19.99 -3.53 8.16
N PRO A 134 -20.83 -3.80 9.19
CA PRO A 134 -21.38 -2.75 10.03
C PRO A 134 -20.29 -2.11 10.88
N GLN A 135 -20.30 -0.78 10.98
CA GLN A 135 -19.39 -0.02 11.84
C GLN A 135 -20.17 0.69 12.97
N PRO A 136 -19.50 1.05 14.08
CA PRO A 136 -19.97 2.12 14.96
C PRO A 136 -20.37 3.37 14.16
N GLY A 137 -21.41 4.07 14.58
CA GLY A 137 -21.92 5.28 13.91
C GLY A 137 -22.77 5.04 12.65
N HIS A 138 -22.83 3.82 12.11
CA HIS A 138 -23.69 3.52 10.96
C HIS A 138 -25.18 3.71 11.28
N ARG A 139 -25.92 4.27 10.31
CA ARG A 139 -27.38 4.44 10.35
C ARG A 139 -28.09 3.10 10.52
N ILE A 140 -29.28 3.15 11.12
CA ILE A 140 -30.17 1.99 11.18
C ILE A 140 -30.84 1.82 9.82
N HIS A 141 -30.63 0.68 9.17
CA HIS A 141 -31.20 0.42 7.85
C HIS A 141 -32.59 -0.21 7.98
N SER A 142 -33.50 0.14 7.08
CA SER A 142 -34.89 -0.30 7.14
C SER A 142 -35.48 -0.48 5.75
N LEU A 143 -36.62 -1.17 5.68
CA LEU A 143 -37.35 -1.39 4.44
C LEU A 143 -37.85 -0.05 3.88
N VAL A 144 -37.57 0.23 2.61
CA VAL A 144 -37.95 1.50 1.97
C VAL A 144 -39.44 1.54 1.63
N LYS A 145 -39.98 0.44 1.08
CA LYS A 145 -41.34 0.35 0.54
C LYS A 145 -42.16 -0.74 1.23
N ASP A 146 -43.43 -0.43 1.51
CA ASP A 146 -44.42 -1.38 2.02
C ASP A 146 -44.48 -2.67 1.18
N TYR A 147 -44.54 -3.81 1.85
CA TYR A 147 -44.81 -5.11 1.22
C TYR A 147 -45.52 -6.04 2.21
N GLU A 148 -46.71 -6.51 1.82
CA GLU A 148 -47.58 -7.35 2.67
C GLU A 148 -47.76 -6.77 4.08
N SER A 149 -47.33 -7.50 5.12
CA SER A 149 -47.40 -7.10 6.53
C SER A 149 -46.27 -6.17 6.96
N TYR A 150 -45.21 -6.02 6.15
CA TYR A 150 -44.07 -5.15 6.46
C TYR A 150 -44.32 -3.74 5.94
N LYS A 151 -44.19 -2.77 6.84
CA LYS A 151 -44.31 -1.35 6.53
C LYS A 151 -42.96 -0.74 6.21
N SER A 152 -42.96 0.33 5.41
CA SER A 152 -41.80 1.22 5.27
C SER A 152 -41.28 1.60 6.65
N GLY A 153 -39.96 1.55 6.84
CA GLY A 153 -39.30 1.72 8.13
C GLY A 153 -39.15 0.44 8.96
N THR A 154 -39.66 -0.72 8.51
CA THR A 154 -39.42 -2.00 9.21
C THR A 154 -37.91 -2.32 9.19
N VAL A 155 -37.32 -2.41 10.38
CA VAL A 155 -35.91 -2.78 10.58
C VAL A 155 -35.83 -4.31 10.70
N PHE A 156 -34.90 -4.93 9.97
CA PHE A 156 -34.64 -6.36 10.07
C PHE A 156 -33.31 -6.63 10.78
N ARG A 157 -33.24 -7.73 11.53
CA ARG A 157 -32.03 -8.25 12.18
C ARG A 157 -31.80 -9.70 11.79
N ARG A 158 -30.52 -10.06 11.71
CA ARG A 158 -30.09 -11.43 11.42
C ARG A 158 -30.18 -12.25 12.71
N GLY A 159 -31.14 -13.19 12.77
CA GLY A 159 -31.26 -14.20 13.81
C GLY A 159 -30.57 -15.51 13.44
N ILE A 160 -30.71 -16.54 14.29
CA ILE A 160 -30.13 -17.87 14.08
C ILE A 160 -30.73 -18.61 12.86
N SER A 161 -31.99 -18.33 12.51
CA SER A 161 -32.73 -19.07 11.48
C SER A 161 -33.40 -18.19 10.43
N GLY A 162 -33.04 -16.91 10.33
CA GLY A 162 -33.63 -16.01 9.33
C GLY A 162 -33.39 -14.52 9.58
N SER A 163 -33.99 -13.72 8.72
CA SER A 163 -34.00 -12.25 8.75
C SER A 163 -35.40 -11.77 9.16
N GLU A 164 -35.56 -11.42 10.44
CA GLU A 164 -36.85 -11.10 11.08
C GLU A 164 -36.93 -9.64 11.53
N PRO A 165 -38.15 -9.07 11.72
CA PRO A 165 -38.30 -7.74 12.27
C PRO A 165 -37.59 -7.58 13.61
N ALA A 166 -36.83 -6.50 13.77
CA ALA A 166 -36.05 -6.22 14.97
C ALA A 166 -36.97 -6.05 16.18
N THR A 167 -36.61 -6.69 17.28
CA THR A 167 -37.27 -6.53 18.58
C THR A 167 -36.90 -5.18 19.20
N HIS A 168 -37.66 -4.75 20.23
CA HIS A 168 -37.34 -3.54 20.99
C HIS A 168 -35.89 -3.52 21.51
N ARG A 169 -35.38 -4.67 21.99
CA ARG A 169 -34.01 -4.78 22.50
C ARG A 169 -32.98 -4.53 21.38
N GLU A 170 -33.19 -5.14 20.22
CA GLU A 170 -32.27 -5.00 19.09
C GLU A 170 -32.31 -3.59 18.48
N LEU A 171 -33.47 -2.92 18.52
CA LEU A 171 -33.56 -1.51 18.15
C LEU A 171 -32.73 -0.63 19.10
N ASN A 172 -32.74 -0.90 20.41
CA ASN A 172 -31.88 -0.17 21.36
C ASN A 172 -30.39 -0.45 21.10
N GLU A 173 -30.01 -1.68 20.76
CA GLU A 173 -28.63 -2.02 20.36
C GLU A 173 -28.19 -1.24 19.12
N LEU A 174 -29.08 -1.16 18.11
CA LEU A 174 -28.83 -0.41 16.89
C LEU A 174 -28.75 1.11 17.14
N GLN A 175 -29.54 1.64 18.07
CA GLN A 175 -29.45 3.03 18.51
C GLN A 175 -28.12 3.30 19.24
N ASN A 176 -27.69 2.39 20.12
CA ASN A 176 -26.41 2.52 20.81
C ASN A 176 -25.24 2.52 19.81
N ARG A 177 -25.27 1.63 18.81
CA ARG A 177 -24.29 1.64 17.71
C ARG A 177 -24.30 2.97 16.94
N LEU A 178 -25.48 3.50 16.62
CA LEU A 178 -25.62 4.78 15.93
C LEU A 178 -25.02 5.96 16.70
N LEU A 179 -25.09 5.92 18.04
CA LEU A 179 -24.55 6.96 18.92
C LEU A 179 -23.04 6.82 19.19
N GLN A 180 -22.41 5.74 18.76
CA GLN A 180 -20.96 5.61 18.82
C GLN A 180 -20.35 6.40 17.67
N ASP A 181 -19.26 7.11 17.95
CA ASP A 181 -18.46 7.69 16.88
C ASP A 181 -17.94 6.55 15.98
N PRO A 182 -17.98 6.70 14.65
CA PRO A 182 -17.29 5.76 13.78
C PRO A 182 -15.81 5.73 14.19
N PRO A 183 -15.15 4.56 14.14
CA PRO A 183 -13.73 4.50 14.42
C PRO A 183 -13.01 5.46 13.48
N VAL A 184 -12.36 6.48 14.07
CA VAL A 184 -11.47 7.38 13.32
C VAL A 184 -10.38 6.48 12.73
N SER A 185 -10.22 6.49 11.41
CA SER A 185 -9.14 5.71 10.81
C SER A 185 -7.80 6.21 11.33
N ASP A 186 -6.77 5.36 11.37
CA ASP A 186 -5.44 5.79 11.81
C ASP A 186 -4.91 6.98 10.97
N SER A 187 -5.39 7.12 9.72
CA SER A 187 -5.11 8.28 8.85
C SER A 187 -5.84 9.53 9.32
N ASP A 188 -7.15 9.46 9.56
CA ASP A 188 -7.93 10.62 10.03
C ASP A 188 -7.45 11.09 11.41
N ALA A 189 -7.07 10.15 12.29
CA ALA A 189 -6.52 10.43 13.61
C ALA A 189 -5.14 11.07 13.51
N PHE A 190 -4.37 10.70 12.49
CA PHE A 190 -3.08 11.32 12.20
C PHE A 190 -3.25 12.74 11.69
N ASP A 191 -4.14 12.96 10.73
CA ASP A 191 -4.42 14.28 10.16
C ASP A 191 -4.95 15.24 11.23
N GLU A 192 -5.86 14.77 12.10
CA GLU A 192 -6.31 15.54 13.26
C GLU A 192 -5.16 15.85 14.23
N ALA A 193 -4.27 14.87 14.48
CA ALA A 193 -3.11 15.07 15.35
C ALA A 193 -2.13 16.11 14.76
N ILE A 194 -1.89 16.09 13.44
CA ILE A 194 -1.07 17.08 12.75
C ILE A 194 -1.73 18.47 12.83
N GLY A 195 -3.01 18.57 12.47
CA GLY A 195 -3.76 19.84 12.47
C GLY A 195 -3.86 20.50 13.85
N ASN A 196 -3.96 19.70 14.91
CA ASN A 196 -4.00 20.18 16.29
C ASN A 196 -2.61 20.35 16.94
N GLY A 197 -1.51 20.09 16.22
CA GLY A 197 -0.15 20.16 16.75
C GLY A 197 0.20 19.08 17.78
N ASN A 198 -0.57 17.98 17.84
CA ASN A 198 -0.33 16.84 18.71
C ASN A 198 0.69 15.87 18.09
N TYR A 199 1.91 16.35 17.88
CA TYR A 199 2.98 15.60 17.21
C TYR A 199 3.41 14.31 17.93
N ARG A 200 3.12 14.19 19.23
CA ARG A 200 3.34 12.95 19.97
C ARG A 200 2.37 11.85 19.56
N LEU A 201 1.10 12.19 19.33
CA LEU A 201 0.12 11.24 18.82
C LEU A 201 0.44 10.87 17.37
N ALA A 202 0.71 11.86 16.52
CA ALA A 202 1.12 11.64 15.13
C ALA A 202 2.35 10.70 15.06
N GLY A 203 3.39 10.95 15.86
CA GLY A 203 4.56 10.07 15.95
C GLY A 203 4.25 8.65 16.41
N ARG A 204 3.31 8.45 17.34
CA ARG A 204 2.88 7.09 17.74
C ARG A 204 2.16 6.35 16.61
N LEU A 205 1.26 7.03 15.90
CA LEU A 205 0.54 6.47 14.75
C LEU A 205 1.52 6.10 13.62
N MET A 206 2.46 6.98 13.30
CA MET A 206 3.50 6.71 12.31
C MET A 206 4.38 5.51 12.67
N ARG A 207 4.80 5.38 13.93
CA ARG A 207 5.55 4.20 14.40
C ARG A 207 4.70 2.93 14.37
N SER A 208 3.41 3.02 14.68
CA SER A 208 2.48 1.89 14.60
C SER A 208 2.38 1.40 13.16
N ALA A 209 2.18 2.30 12.20
CA ALA A 209 2.17 1.98 10.77
C ALA A 209 3.49 1.36 10.33
N ALA A 210 4.63 1.96 10.70
CA ALA A 210 5.95 1.41 10.39
C ALA A 210 6.16 0.01 11.00
N ARG A 211 5.64 -0.23 12.20
CA ARG A 211 5.67 -1.56 12.81
C ARG A 211 4.84 -2.55 12.03
N GLY A 212 3.66 -2.16 11.54
CA GLY A 212 2.84 -2.97 10.64
C GLY A 212 3.60 -3.36 9.36
N VAL A 213 4.28 -2.41 8.72
CA VAL A 213 5.16 -2.68 7.56
C VAL A 213 6.24 -3.71 7.93
N ILE A 214 6.87 -3.56 9.10
CA ILE A 214 7.90 -4.48 9.58
C ILE A 214 7.32 -5.86 9.87
N ASP A 215 6.18 -5.97 10.51
CA ASP A 215 5.62 -7.28 10.83
C ASP A 215 5.17 -8.02 9.56
N ALA A 216 4.51 -7.34 8.62
CA ALA A 216 4.11 -7.90 7.33
C ALA A 216 5.30 -8.36 6.49
N CYS A 217 6.34 -7.53 6.37
CA CYS A 217 7.56 -7.87 5.63
C CYS A 217 8.40 -8.99 6.28
N SER A 218 8.01 -9.49 7.46
CA SER A 218 8.64 -10.62 8.14
C SER A 218 8.00 -11.96 7.80
N ASN A 219 6.89 -11.96 7.03
CA ASN A 219 6.25 -13.17 6.54
C ASN A 219 7.12 -13.86 5.48
N PRO A 220 7.68 -15.07 5.75
CA PRO A 220 8.55 -15.76 4.80
C PRO A 220 7.82 -16.32 3.57
N GLU A 221 6.49 -16.45 3.61
CA GLU A 221 5.71 -16.87 2.45
C GLU A 221 5.63 -15.77 1.40
N GLN A 222 5.46 -14.52 1.85
CA GLN A 222 5.40 -13.35 0.99
C GLN A 222 6.80 -12.79 0.66
N PHE A 223 7.72 -12.84 1.63
CA PHE A 223 9.09 -12.31 1.52
C PHE A 223 10.12 -13.40 1.81
N PRO A 224 10.32 -14.34 0.88
CA PRO A 224 11.17 -15.49 1.11
C PRO A 224 12.66 -15.10 1.21
N PRO A 225 13.46 -15.88 1.96
CA PRO A 225 14.90 -15.61 2.12
C PRO A 225 15.72 -15.90 0.85
N GLY A 226 15.14 -16.62 -0.10
CA GLY A 226 15.79 -17.01 -1.35
C GLY A 226 14.77 -17.31 -2.43
N PHE A 227 15.22 -17.37 -3.68
CA PHE A 227 14.34 -17.67 -4.80
C PHE A 227 13.83 -19.12 -4.75
N ALA A 228 12.57 -19.31 -5.13
CA ALA A 228 11.93 -20.62 -5.24
C ALA A 228 12.51 -21.45 -6.41
N SER A 229 13.07 -20.78 -7.42
CA SER A 229 13.67 -21.40 -8.59
C SER A 229 15.12 -21.01 -8.78
N ARG A 230 15.89 -21.91 -9.39
CA ARG A 230 17.26 -21.65 -9.89
C ARG A 230 17.28 -21.12 -11.33
N VAL A 231 16.12 -21.08 -12.00
CA VAL A 231 16.00 -20.59 -13.38
C VAL A 231 16.07 -19.05 -13.36
N PRO A 232 17.04 -18.41 -14.03
CA PRO A 232 17.25 -16.96 -13.93
C PRO A 232 16.02 -16.11 -14.31
N THR A 233 15.29 -16.48 -15.37
CA THR A 233 14.05 -15.77 -15.76
C THR A 233 12.98 -15.83 -14.68
N LYS A 234 12.80 -17.00 -14.04
CA LYS A 234 11.89 -17.16 -12.90
C LYS A 234 12.34 -16.38 -11.67
N GLN A 235 13.65 -16.22 -11.45
CA GLN A 235 14.18 -15.38 -10.36
C GLN A 235 13.86 -13.91 -10.59
N ILE A 236 13.99 -13.42 -11.83
CA ILE A 236 13.65 -12.04 -12.20
C ILE A 236 12.14 -11.79 -12.00
N THR A 237 11.28 -12.70 -12.47
CA THR A 237 9.83 -12.59 -12.25
C THR A 237 9.49 -12.56 -10.76
N GLN A 238 10.04 -13.49 -9.98
CA GLN A 238 9.82 -13.54 -8.53
C GLN A 238 10.35 -12.27 -7.83
N TYR A 239 11.48 -11.72 -8.28
CA TYR A 239 12.04 -10.47 -7.75
C TYR A 239 11.08 -9.29 -7.95
N VAL A 240 10.45 -9.19 -9.13
CA VAL A 240 9.43 -8.17 -9.42
C VAL A 240 8.20 -8.35 -8.53
N GLU A 241 7.67 -9.57 -8.42
CA GLU A 241 6.51 -9.87 -7.57
C GLU A 241 6.77 -9.51 -6.10
N ILE A 242 7.97 -9.80 -5.60
CA ILE A 242 8.37 -9.42 -4.23
C ILE A 242 8.47 -7.89 -4.08
N ALA A 243 8.93 -7.18 -5.11
CA ALA A 243 9.00 -5.72 -5.09
C ALA A 243 7.60 -5.08 -5.02
N ASP A 244 6.64 -5.60 -5.79
CA ASP A 244 5.24 -5.17 -5.73
C ASP A 244 4.66 -5.41 -4.33
N GLY A 245 4.94 -6.58 -3.74
CA GLY A 245 4.55 -6.88 -2.35
C GLY A 245 5.14 -5.90 -1.33
N TYR A 246 6.38 -5.43 -1.52
CA TYR A 246 6.97 -4.39 -0.68
C TYR A 246 6.29 -3.02 -0.87
N CYS A 247 5.94 -2.65 -2.10
CA CYS A 247 5.20 -1.42 -2.40
C CYS A 247 3.81 -1.41 -1.72
N GLU A 248 3.06 -2.50 -1.85
CA GLU A 248 1.75 -2.67 -1.21
C GLU A 248 1.86 -2.61 0.31
N THR A 249 2.87 -3.30 0.87
CA THR A 249 3.09 -3.33 2.32
C THR A 249 3.47 -1.96 2.87
N ALA A 250 4.21 -1.14 2.11
CA ALA A 250 4.60 0.21 2.52
C ALA A 250 3.45 1.23 2.41
N ALA A 251 2.44 0.96 1.58
CA ALA A 251 1.38 1.92 1.23
C ALA A 251 0.67 2.58 2.43
N PRO A 252 0.35 1.90 3.54
CA PRO A 252 -0.29 2.52 4.69
C PRO A 252 0.58 3.53 5.45
N LEU A 253 1.91 3.41 5.34
CA LEU A 253 2.85 4.31 6.03
C LEU A 253 3.10 5.60 5.24
N LEU A 254 3.14 5.53 3.91
CA LEU A 254 3.59 6.63 3.06
C LEU A 254 2.76 7.91 3.22
N PRO A 255 1.41 7.89 3.28
CA PRO A 255 0.61 9.09 3.52
C PRO A 255 0.93 9.78 4.85
N LEU A 256 1.16 9.01 5.92
CA LEU A 256 1.50 9.57 7.24
C LEU A 256 2.86 10.28 7.21
N VAL A 257 3.83 9.68 6.52
CA VAL A 257 5.17 10.27 6.38
C VAL A 257 5.11 11.53 5.53
N ILE A 258 4.37 11.50 4.41
CA ILE A 258 4.16 12.66 3.53
C ILE A 258 3.55 13.81 4.33
N GLU A 259 2.40 13.59 4.97
CA GLU A 259 1.69 14.63 5.70
C GLU A 259 2.50 15.15 6.89
N GLY A 260 3.16 14.26 7.62
CA GLY A 260 4.06 14.66 8.69
C GLY A 260 5.16 15.59 8.19
N CYS A 261 5.82 15.26 7.07
CA CYS A 261 6.96 16.01 6.55
C CYS A 261 6.59 17.41 6.05
N ARG A 262 5.30 17.72 5.85
CA ARG A 262 4.82 19.08 5.52
C ARG A 262 4.93 20.06 6.69
N VAL A 263 5.12 19.57 7.91
CA VAL A 263 5.10 20.40 9.13
C VAL A 263 6.45 20.35 9.84
N GLU A 264 7.00 21.54 10.11
CA GLU A 264 8.24 21.66 10.90
C GLU A 264 7.99 21.27 12.36
N SER A 265 8.68 20.23 12.82
CA SER A 265 8.57 19.77 14.20
C SER A 265 9.77 18.94 14.61
N THR A 266 10.52 19.44 15.59
CA THR A 266 11.62 18.70 16.22
C THR A 266 11.16 17.42 16.92
N THR A 267 9.88 17.33 17.29
CA THR A 267 9.29 16.09 17.80
C THR A 267 9.17 15.06 16.70
N LEU A 268 8.66 15.44 15.53
CA LEU A 268 8.54 14.53 14.38
C LEU A 268 9.91 14.15 13.81
N GLU A 269 10.92 15.02 13.84
CA GLU A 269 12.29 14.67 13.44
C GLU A 269 12.84 13.46 14.21
N VAL A 270 12.56 13.36 15.52
CA VAL A 270 12.96 12.18 16.32
C VAL A 270 12.22 10.93 15.85
N GLU A 271 10.95 11.09 15.48
CA GLU A 271 10.08 10.00 15.02
C GLU A 271 10.50 9.48 13.65
N TYR A 272 10.79 10.38 12.69
CA TYR A 272 11.31 10.01 11.38
C TYR A 272 12.58 9.18 11.50
N ARG A 273 13.51 9.61 12.36
CA ARG A 273 14.76 8.88 12.61
C ARG A 273 14.48 7.47 13.14
N GLN A 274 13.57 7.32 14.09
CA GLN A 274 13.20 6.01 14.64
C GLN A 274 12.56 5.11 13.57
N VAL A 275 11.60 5.65 12.82
CA VAL A 275 10.89 4.94 11.75
C VAL A 275 11.86 4.46 10.68
N ILE A 276 12.69 5.36 10.15
CA ILE A 276 13.58 4.99 9.04
C ILE A 276 14.70 4.05 9.48
N THR A 277 15.18 4.19 10.73
CA THR A 277 16.16 3.23 11.29
C THR A 277 15.56 1.84 11.37
N ALA A 278 14.33 1.72 11.90
CA ALA A 278 13.67 0.43 12.03
C ALA A 278 13.36 -0.22 10.67
N LEU A 279 13.02 0.59 9.65
CA LEU A 279 12.79 0.09 8.29
C LEU A 279 14.08 -0.33 7.58
N ALA A 280 15.19 0.37 7.82
CA ALA A 280 16.49 0.08 7.21
C ALA A 280 17.31 -0.98 7.95
N GLU A 281 16.82 -1.50 9.08
CA GLU A 281 17.49 -2.55 9.83
C GLU A 281 17.46 -3.90 9.07
N PRO A 282 18.63 -4.56 8.88
CA PRO A 282 18.67 -5.90 8.31
C PRO A 282 17.88 -6.88 9.18
N ARG A 283 16.95 -7.59 8.56
CA ARG A 283 16.07 -8.49 9.31
C ARG A 283 16.74 -9.82 9.58
N PRO A 284 16.75 -10.28 10.85
CA PRO A 284 17.20 -11.63 11.14
C PRO A 284 16.26 -12.63 10.47
N LEU A 285 16.84 -13.70 9.90
CA LEU A 285 16.06 -14.80 9.40
C LEU A 285 15.47 -15.60 10.56
N ALA A 286 14.19 -15.93 10.48
CA ALA A 286 13.58 -16.87 11.41
C ALA A 286 14.36 -18.18 11.33
N GLN A 287 15.05 -18.52 12.42
CA GLN A 287 15.80 -19.77 12.52
C GLN A 287 14.80 -20.85 12.93
N GLU A 288 14.61 -21.89 12.11
CA GLU A 288 13.86 -23.06 12.57
C GLU A 288 14.59 -23.66 13.77
N SER A 289 13.89 -23.78 14.90
CA SER A 289 14.40 -24.40 16.11
C SER A 289 14.93 -25.80 15.81
N GLY A 290 16.26 -25.96 15.85
CA GLY A 290 16.95 -27.24 15.58
C GLY A 290 17.74 -27.30 14.27
N SER A 291 17.67 -26.29 13.40
CA SER A 291 18.52 -26.22 12.20
C SER A 291 19.92 -25.70 12.51
N LEU A 292 20.95 -26.51 12.20
CA LEU A 292 22.36 -26.13 12.26
C LEU A 292 22.80 -25.27 11.06
N ILE A 293 21.94 -25.12 10.05
CA ILE A 293 22.22 -24.31 8.86
C ILE A 293 21.54 -22.96 9.06
N THR A 294 22.34 -21.91 9.20
CA THR A 294 21.84 -20.54 9.08
C THR A 294 21.36 -20.37 7.64
N ALA A 295 20.06 -20.16 7.45
CA ALA A 295 19.57 -19.68 6.16
C ALA A 295 20.31 -18.36 5.88
N VAL A 296 20.89 -18.23 4.68
CA VAL A 296 21.55 -17.00 4.24
C VAL A 296 20.58 -16.33 3.27
N ARG A 297 20.24 -15.06 3.50
CA ARG A 297 19.41 -14.31 2.55
C ARG A 297 20.15 -14.22 1.22
N ASN A 298 19.42 -14.41 0.13
CA ASN A 298 19.93 -14.06 -1.19
C ASN A 298 20.23 -12.55 -1.19
N GLN A 299 21.44 -12.16 -1.62
CA GLN A 299 21.88 -10.77 -1.58
C GLN A 299 20.97 -9.81 -2.37
N GLN A 300 20.35 -10.28 -3.46
CA GLN A 300 19.40 -9.48 -4.25
C GLN A 300 18.12 -9.22 -3.46
N LEU A 301 17.60 -10.24 -2.75
CA LEU A 301 16.40 -10.09 -1.91
C LEU A 301 16.69 -9.32 -0.62
N GLU A 302 17.91 -9.40 -0.09
CA GLU A 302 18.37 -8.58 1.03
C GLU A 302 18.42 -7.10 0.66
N ALA A 303 18.96 -6.78 -0.52
CA ALA A 303 18.92 -5.45 -1.12
C ALA A 303 17.48 -4.95 -1.29
N LEU A 304 16.62 -5.76 -1.93
CA LEU A 304 15.23 -5.40 -2.21
C LEU A 304 14.41 -5.16 -0.93
N ALA A 305 14.75 -5.82 0.18
CA ALA A 305 14.08 -5.61 1.47
C ALA A 305 14.23 -4.18 2.04
N LEU A 306 15.12 -3.36 1.48
CA LEU A 306 15.27 -1.94 1.79
C LEU A 306 14.28 -1.04 1.03
N LEU A 307 13.47 -1.59 0.13
CA LEU A 307 12.53 -0.84 -0.68
C LEU A 307 11.52 -0.02 0.16
N PRO A 308 10.90 -0.55 1.24
CA PRO A 308 10.02 0.26 2.09
C PRO A 308 10.72 1.48 2.71
N ALA A 309 11.98 1.33 3.13
CA ALA A 309 12.79 2.44 3.65
C ALA A 309 13.09 3.47 2.54
N THR A 310 13.43 3.00 1.34
CA THR A 310 13.73 3.86 0.19
C THR A 310 12.50 4.67 -0.24
N LEU A 311 11.32 4.04 -0.34
CA LEU A 311 10.05 4.71 -0.63
C LEU A 311 9.72 5.77 0.42
N THR A 312 9.94 5.44 1.70
CA THR A 312 9.72 6.36 2.83
C THR A 312 10.62 7.60 2.75
N ILE A 313 11.91 7.41 2.43
CA ILE A 313 12.87 8.51 2.27
C ILE A 313 12.47 9.43 1.12
N TYR A 314 12.13 8.86 -0.04
CA TYR A 314 11.71 9.65 -1.20
C TYR A 314 10.41 10.40 -0.92
N ALA A 315 9.36 9.71 -0.48
CA ALA A 315 8.06 10.30 -0.22
C ALA A 315 8.14 11.45 0.79
N GLY A 316 8.85 11.24 1.90
CA GLY A 316 9.08 12.26 2.91
C GLY A 316 9.93 13.43 2.39
N THR A 317 10.96 13.17 1.57
CA THR A 317 11.81 14.23 1.02
C THR A 317 11.08 15.09 -0.01
N ILE A 318 10.26 14.49 -0.90
CA ILE A 318 9.44 15.23 -1.87
C ILE A 318 8.51 16.20 -1.12
N ALA A 319 7.80 15.71 -0.10
CA ALA A 319 6.91 16.52 0.72
C ALA A 319 7.67 17.59 1.54
N ALA A 320 8.82 17.24 2.10
CA ALA A 320 9.62 18.17 2.88
C ALA A 320 10.22 19.30 2.02
N ILE A 321 10.67 19.02 0.80
CA ILE A 321 11.20 20.05 -0.12
C ILE A 321 10.10 21.03 -0.52
N GLU A 322 8.90 20.54 -0.81
CA GLU A 322 7.74 21.39 -1.14
C GLU A 322 7.44 22.43 -0.03
N HIS A 323 7.67 22.04 1.22
CA HIS A 323 7.38 22.84 2.41
C HIS A 323 8.62 23.43 3.09
N GLU A 324 9.78 23.39 2.44
CA GLU A 324 11.07 23.86 2.96
C GLU A 324 11.50 23.24 4.32
N ASN A 325 10.95 22.08 4.69
CA ASN A 325 11.22 21.37 5.94
C ASN A 325 12.49 20.52 5.88
N TYR A 326 13.64 21.17 5.71
CA TYR A 326 14.94 20.47 5.60
C TYR A 326 15.36 19.73 6.89
N GLY A 327 14.74 20.05 8.04
CA GLY A 327 14.88 19.27 9.27
C GLY A 327 14.37 17.83 9.12
N ALA A 328 13.21 17.65 8.48
CA ALA A 328 12.67 16.33 8.14
C ALA A 328 13.57 15.59 7.16
N VAL A 329 14.07 16.27 6.11
CA VAL A 329 15.03 15.68 5.16
C VAL A 329 16.26 15.16 5.90
N ARG A 330 16.85 15.97 6.78
CA ARG A 330 18.01 15.57 7.60
C ARG A 330 17.71 14.32 8.44
N ALA A 331 16.57 14.30 9.13
CA ALA A 331 16.17 13.20 10.00
C ALA A 331 15.93 11.88 9.24
N LEU A 332 15.42 11.94 8.01
CA LEU A 332 15.18 10.79 7.15
C LEU A 332 16.46 10.25 6.48
N THR A 333 17.49 11.08 6.30
CA THR A 333 18.60 10.78 5.40
C THR A 333 19.97 10.64 6.07
N VAL A 334 20.44 11.71 6.71
CA VAL A 334 21.86 11.84 7.12
C VAL A 334 22.06 11.84 8.62
N ASP A 335 20.98 11.95 9.41
CA ASP A 335 21.05 11.73 10.84
C ASP A 335 21.56 10.32 11.13
N TRP A 336 22.47 10.25 12.09
CA TRP A 336 23.17 9.00 12.36
C TRP A 336 22.29 8.07 13.18
N SER A 337 22.24 6.82 12.75
CA SER A 337 21.54 5.74 13.46
C SER A 337 22.50 4.60 13.80
N LEU A 338 22.17 3.87 14.86
CA LEU A 338 22.93 2.72 15.30
C LEU A 338 22.44 1.48 14.56
N PHE A 339 23.19 1.05 13.55
CA PHE A 339 22.96 -0.21 12.85
C PHE A 339 24.03 -1.21 13.27
N THR A 340 23.65 -2.37 13.83
CA THR A 340 24.61 -3.44 14.17
C THR A 340 25.83 -2.93 14.96
N ASN A 341 25.60 -2.04 15.94
CA ASN A 341 26.63 -1.35 16.76
C ASN A 341 27.59 -0.41 16.01
N ARG A 342 27.28 -0.03 14.77
CA ARG A 342 28.00 1.03 14.04
C ARG A 342 27.07 2.22 13.82
N LYS A 343 27.63 3.41 14.01
CA LYS A 343 26.91 4.66 13.80
C LYS A 343 27.08 5.07 12.33
N VAL A 344 26.00 4.99 11.55
CA VAL A 344 26.01 5.14 10.08
C VAL A 344 24.82 6.01 9.67
N ALA A 345 24.98 6.82 8.62
CA ALA A 345 23.89 7.58 8.03
C ALA A 345 22.89 6.65 7.33
N VAL A 346 21.61 6.99 7.35
CA VAL A 346 20.55 6.15 6.77
C VAL A 346 20.74 5.98 5.26
N LEU A 347 21.12 7.04 4.55
CA LEU A 347 21.41 6.97 3.10
C LEU A 347 22.55 6.01 2.73
N ASP A 348 23.43 5.65 3.67
CA ASP A 348 24.47 4.63 3.44
C ASP A 348 23.95 3.20 3.52
N LYS A 349 22.70 3.05 3.98
CA LYS A 349 22.03 1.77 4.19
C LYS A 349 20.83 1.59 3.27
N ALA A 350 20.00 2.61 3.13
CA ALA A 350 18.76 2.59 2.35
C ALA A 350 18.80 3.64 1.22
N GLY A 351 19.93 3.73 0.52
CA GLY A 351 20.08 4.61 -0.63
C GLY A 351 19.36 4.09 -1.88
N PRO A 352 19.05 4.95 -2.86
CA PRO A 352 18.29 4.58 -4.06
C PRO A 352 18.88 3.41 -4.87
N TRP A 353 20.19 3.18 -4.84
CA TRP A 353 20.84 2.05 -5.53
C TRP A 353 20.84 0.76 -4.72
N GLU A 354 20.62 0.84 -3.40
CA GLU A 354 20.74 -0.32 -2.50
C GLU A 354 19.66 -1.35 -2.78
N ILE A 355 18.48 -0.95 -3.29
CA ILE A 355 17.37 -1.88 -3.55
C ILE A 355 17.67 -2.92 -4.64
N VAL A 356 18.58 -2.61 -5.58
CA VAL A 356 19.03 -3.54 -6.64
C VAL A 356 20.47 -4.01 -6.44
N GLY A 357 21.13 -3.57 -5.36
CA GLY A 357 22.55 -3.82 -5.11
C GLY A 357 23.43 -3.50 -6.32
N ARG A 358 24.24 -4.47 -6.75
CA ARG A 358 25.15 -4.31 -7.90
C ARG A 358 24.51 -4.70 -9.25
N GLU A 359 23.27 -5.12 -9.25
CA GLU A 359 22.64 -5.82 -10.37
C GLU A 359 21.72 -4.90 -11.19
N ARG A 360 22.31 -4.12 -12.10
CA ARG A 360 21.59 -3.12 -12.91
C ARG A 360 20.42 -3.67 -13.72
N HIS A 361 20.46 -4.95 -14.11
CA HIS A 361 19.40 -5.59 -14.88
C HIS A 361 18.10 -5.75 -14.08
N LEU A 362 18.18 -5.83 -12.74
CA LEU A 362 17.00 -5.91 -11.87
C LEU A 362 16.21 -4.61 -11.87
N GLY A 363 16.88 -3.45 -11.84
CA GLY A 363 16.20 -2.16 -11.95
C GLY A 363 15.45 -2.00 -13.27
N LEU A 364 16.01 -2.54 -14.36
CA LEU A 364 15.34 -2.58 -15.66
C LEU A 364 14.13 -3.52 -15.65
N ALA A 365 14.23 -4.67 -14.98
CA ALA A 365 13.11 -5.59 -14.82
C ALA A 365 11.94 -4.95 -14.05
N LEU A 366 12.22 -4.28 -12.93
CA LEU A 366 11.22 -3.53 -12.15
C LEU A 366 10.51 -2.49 -13.03
N ARG A 367 11.29 -1.68 -13.77
CA ARG A 367 10.73 -0.67 -14.66
C ARG A 367 9.88 -1.27 -15.79
N ALA A 368 10.37 -2.35 -16.40
CA ALA A 368 9.67 -3.02 -17.49
C ALA A 368 8.36 -3.66 -17.02
N ALA A 369 8.33 -4.24 -15.83
CA ALA A 369 7.12 -4.81 -15.24
C ALA A 369 6.06 -3.73 -14.96
N GLN A 370 6.47 -2.65 -14.29
CA GLN A 370 5.58 -1.54 -13.94
C GLN A 370 4.92 -0.88 -15.17
N THR A 371 5.62 -0.88 -16.31
CA THR A 371 5.12 -0.33 -17.58
C THR A 371 4.45 -1.37 -18.49
N GLY A 372 4.35 -2.63 -18.05
CA GLY A 372 3.71 -3.72 -18.81
C GLY A 372 4.51 -4.21 -20.03
N VAL A 373 5.81 -3.92 -20.10
CA VAL A 373 6.69 -4.27 -21.24
C VAL A 373 7.68 -5.41 -20.92
N LEU A 374 7.56 -6.07 -19.76
CA LEU A 374 8.36 -7.22 -19.38
C LEU A 374 7.95 -8.49 -20.14
N THR A 375 8.34 -8.58 -21.41
CA THR A 375 8.06 -9.73 -22.28
C THR A 375 9.00 -10.91 -22.00
N GLU A 376 8.63 -12.12 -22.43
CA GLU A 376 9.51 -13.31 -22.34
C GLU A 376 10.86 -13.07 -23.04
N GLN A 377 10.86 -12.42 -24.20
CA GLN A 377 12.08 -12.07 -24.92
C GLN A 377 12.98 -11.12 -24.11
N LEU A 378 12.40 -10.15 -23.41
CA LEU A 378 13.15 -9.24 -22.55
C LEU A 378 13.67 -9.98 -21.31
N LEU A 379 12.86 -10.84 -20.68
CA LEU A 379 13.29 -11.69 -19.57
C LEU A 379 14.50 -12.55 -19.94
N ASP A 380 14.46 -13.22 -21.09
CA ASP A 380 15.59 -14.01 -21.61
C ASP A 380 16.83 -13.15 -21.86
N ALA A 381 16.65 -11.93 -22.40
CA ALA A 381 17.75 -11.00 -22.61
C ALA A 381 18.39 -10.57 -21.28
N LEU A 382 17.58 -10.18 -20.29
CA LEU A 382 18.05 -9.78 -18.96
C LEU A 382 18.76 -10.93 -18.25
N ALA A 383 18.17 -12.13 -18.28
CA ALA A 383 18.76 -13.36 -17.74
C ALA A 383 20.11 -13.71 -18.39
N ALA A 384 20.26 -13.42 -19.68
CA ALA A 384 21.52 -13.60 -20.42
C ALA A 384 22.53 -12.45 -20.23
N GLY A 385 22.23 -11.44 -19.39
CA GLY A 385 23.07 -10.26 -19.20
C GLY A 385 23.08 -9.31 -20.43
N ARG A 386 22.17 -9.51 -21.38
CA ARG A 386 22.02 -8.68 -22.57
C ARG A 386 21.09 -7.51 -22.25
N LEU A 387 21.69 -6.40 -21.85
CA LEU A 387 20.94 -5.17 -21.58
C LEU A 387 20.52 -4.52 -22.91
N PRO A 388 19.21 -4.27 -23.15
CA PRO A 388 18.76 -3.50 -24.31
C PRO A 388 19.33 -2.06 -24.27
N ARG A 389 19.20 -1.33 -25.39
CA ARG A 389 19.49 0.13 -25.41
C ARG A 389 18.70 0.81 -24.29
N ARG A 390 19.40 1.62 -23.50
CA ARG A 390 19.10 1.85 -22.08
C ARG A 390 17.91 2.79 -21.89
N PRO A 391 16.87 2.44 -21.11
CA PRO A 391 16.17 3.47 -20.37
C PRO A 391 17.14 4.07 -19.35
N VAL A 392 17.20 5.40 -19.28
CA VAL A 392 18.11 6.10 -18.38
C VAL A 392 17.56 5.98 -16.95
N TYR A 393 18.41 5.62 -16.00
CA TYR A 393 18.08 5.54 -14.57
C TYR A 393 16.82 4.72 -14.24
N PRO A 394 16.76 3.42 -14.59
CA PRO A 394 15.53 2.62 -14.48
C PRO A 394 14.99 2.49 -13.04
N VAL A 395 15.88 2.51 -12.04
CA VAL A 395 15.49 2.50 -10.63
C VAL A 395 14.82 3.81 -10.21
N SER A 396 15.40 4.95 -10.63
CA SER A 396 14.81 6.27 -10.38
C SER A 396 13.44 6.38 -11.05
N ALA A 397 13.31 5.92 -12.31
CA ALA A 397 12.03 5.86 -13.01
C ALA A 397 11.00 4.94 -12.34
N PHE A 398 11.43 3.82 -11.79
CA PHE A 398 10.56 2.94 -11.01
C PHE A 398 10.04 3.65 -9.75
N LEU A 399 10.92 4.31 -8.98
CA LEU A 399 10.54 5.05 -7.77
C LEU A 399 9.64 6.25 -8.08
N PHE A 400 9.90 6.95 -9.19
CA PHE A 400 9.08 8.06 -9.68
C PHE A 400 7.63 7.63 -9.87
N ASP A 401 7.38 6.55 -10.63
CA ASP A 401 6.03 6.08 -10.90
C ASP A 401 5.40 5.39 -9.67
N ALA A 402 6.20 4.72 -8.83
CA ALA A 402 5.71 4.10 -7.60
C ALA A 402 5.15 5.12 -6.59
N LEU A 403 5.66 6.36 -6.62
CA LEU A 403 5.26 7.42 -5.70
C LEU A 403 4.24 8.41 -6.28
N ARG A 404 4.03 8.41 -7.60
CA ARG A 404 3.17 9.39 -8.29
C ARG A 404 1.75 9.47 -7.73
N SER A 405 1.16 8.32 -7.36
CA SER A 405 -0.22 8.24 -6.86
C SER A 405 -0.41 8.86 -5.48
N TYR A 406 0.66 9.06 -4.70
CA TYR A 406 0.62 9.69 -3.38
C TYR A 406 0.64 11.22 -3.44
N PHE A 407 0.82 11.80 -4.63
CA PHE A 407 0.79 13.25 -4.88
C PHE A 407 -0.31 13.60 -5.91
N PRO A 408 -1.59 13.25 -5.65
CA PRO A 408 -2.66 13.38 -6.63
C PRO A 408 -2.98 14.84 -7.00
N ASP A 409 -2.70 15.77 -6.09
CA ASP A 409 -2.97 17.21 -6.27
C ASP A 409 -1.91 17.92 -7.12
N HIS A 410 -0.80 17.25 -7.43
CA HIS A 410 0.29 17.79 -8.24
C HIS A 410 0.08 17.47 -9.72
N THR A 411 0.23 18.49 -10.57
CA THR A 411 0.42 18.28 -12.00
C THR A 411 1.71 17.50 -12.26
N ASP A 412 1.80 16.83 -13.41
CA ASP A 412 3.00 16.06 -13.76
C ASP A 412 4.27 16.93 -13.74
N SER A 413 4.20 18.17 -14.23
CA SER A 413 5.33 19.10 -14.17
C SER A 413 5.71 19.51 -12.75
N GLN A 414 4.74 19.65 -11.83
CA GLN A 414 5.06 19.94 -10.43
C GLN A 414 5.72 18.74 -9.76
N TYR A 415 5.19 17.54 -9.98
CA TYR A 415 5.75 16.31 -9.42
C TYR A 415 7.15 16.02 -9.95
N ILE A 416 7.39 16.22 -11.26
CA ILE A 416 8.73 16.12 -11.88
C ILE A 416 9.72 17.05 -11.18
N ARG A 417 9.38 18.33 -10.98
CA ARG A 417 10.28 19.28 -10.31
C ARG A 417 10.61 18.87 -8.88
N LEU A 418 9.61 18.46 -8.09
CA LEU A 418 9.83 18.05 -6.70
C LEU A 418 10.65 16.76 -6.61
N PHE A 419 10.40 15.81 -7.50
CA PHE A 419 11.18 14.57 -7.58
C PHE A 419 12.63 14.86 -7.99
N ASP A 420 12.85 15.66 -9.04
CA ASP A 420 14.18 16.04 -9.50
C ASP A 420 14.97 16.81 -8.42
N ALA A 421 14.31 17.73 -7.71
CA ALA A 421 14.91 18.45 -6.58
C ALA A 421 15.30 17.49 -5.44
N SER A 422 14.46 16.50 -5.15
CA SER A 422 14.77 15.45 -4.17
C SER A 422 15.97 14.62 -4.59
N GLU A 423 16.03 14.21 -5.86
CA GLU A 423 17.13 13.42 -6.37
C GLU A 423 18.45 14.21 -6.41
N LEU A 424 18.40 15.46 -6.84
CA LEU A 424 19.54 16.36 -6.79
C LEU A 424 20.08 16.51 -5.36
N LEU A 425 19.18 16.64 -4.38
CA LEU A 425 19.57 16.73 -2.98
C LEU A 425 20.21 15.43 -2.48
N PHE A 426 19.65 14.26 -2.79
CA PHE A 426 20.31 12.99 -2.43
C PHE A 426 21.67 12.85 -3.10
N ALA A 427 21.82 13.27 -4.37
CA ALA A 427 23.11 13.25 -5.07
C ALA A 427 24.17 14.07 -4.32
N LEU A 428 23.80 15.26 -3.84
CA LEU A 428 24.67 16.09 -3.01
C LEU A 428 25.00 15.43 -1.67
N LEU A 429 23.99 14.92 -0.96
CA LEU A 429 24.17 14.31 0.36
C LEU A 429 25.02 13.05 0.31
N VAL A 430 24.80 12.18 -0.67
CA VAL A 430 25.60 10.96 -0.88
C VAL A 430 27.05 11.32 -1.22
N THR A 431 27.26 12.32 -2.06
CA THR A 431 28.59 12.80 -2.42
C THR A 431 29.34 13.33 -1.20
N ASP A 432 28.67 14.14 -0.38
CA ASP A 432 29.22 14.63 0.88
C ASP A 432 29.54 13.48 1.84
N LEU A 433 28.60 12.55 2.06
CA LEU A 433 28.81 11.38 2.91
C LEU A 433 29.97 10.50 2.42
N ALA A 434 30.16 10.36 1.10
CA ALA A 434 31.29 9.64 0.52
C ALA A 434 32.62 10.37 0.79
N ALA A 435 32.66 11.69 0.63
CA ALA A 435 33.84 12.50 0.94
C ALA A 435 34.24 12.47 2.43
N GLN A 436 33.27 12.24 3.33
CA GLN A 436 33.55 12.05 4.76
C GLN A 436 34.10 10.65 5.09
N ARG A 437 33.94 9.66 4.20
CA ARG A 437 34.57 8.34 4.34
C ARG A 437 36.00 8.38 3.78
N SER A 438 36.86 7.47 4.21
CA SER A 438 38.16 7.30 3.54
C SER A 438 37.92 6.95 2.05
N PRO A 439 38.57 7.65 1.10
CA PRO A 439 38.22 7.57 -0.32
C PRO A 439 38.39 6.17 -0.91
N GLY A 440 37.47 5.77 -1.80
CA GLY A 440 37.40 4.46 -2.44
C GLY A 440 36.97 4.51 -3.92
N LEU A 441 36.97 3.36 -4.60
CA LEU A 441 36.78 3.28 -6.07
C LEU A 441 35.31 3.47 -6.54
N LEU A 442 34.36 3.73 -5.62
CA LEU A 442 32.92 3.85 -5.89
C LEU A 442 32.33 5.24 -5.55
N ASP A 443 33.17 6.27 -5.46
CA ASP A 443 32.83 7.63 -5.01
C ASP A 443 32.18 8.52 -6.10
N GLN A 444 31.39 7.93 -7.01
CA GLN A 444 30.68 8.72 -8.03
C GLN A 444 29.35 9.23 -7.47
N PRO A 445 28.94 10.48 -7.78
CA PRO A 445 27.63 10.97 -7.41
C PRO A 445 26.53 10.06 -7.92
N TRP A 446 25.50 9.89 -7.10
CA TRP A 446 24.29 9.24 -7.56
C TRP A 446 23.55 10.18 -8.52
N LEU A 447 23.36 9.72 -9.76
CA LEU A 447 22.62 10.43 -10.79
C LEU A 447 21.30 9.70 -11.05
N GLY A 448 20.23 10.46 -11.21
CA GLY A 448 18.86 9.96 -11.40
C GLY A 448 18.16 10.63 -12.58
N LEU A 449 16.83 10.54 -12.61
CA LEU A 449 15.97 11.11 -13.63
C LEU A 449 16.19 12.61 -13.84
N PHE A 450 16.59 13.36 -12.81
CA PHE A 450 16.90 14.78 -12.96
C PHE A 450 17.95 15.07 -14.05
N VAL A 451 18.88 14.14 -14.31
CA VAL A 451 19.86 14.26 -15.39
C VAL A 451 19.23 13.99 -16.76
N ALA A 452 18.27 13.06 -16.83
CA ALA A 452 17.53 12.77 -18.05
C ALA A 452 16.65 13.97 -18.45
N HIS A 453 15.94 14.57 -17.49
CA HIS A 453 15.16 15.79 -17.74
C HIS A 453 16.05 16.99 -18.08
N ALA A 454 17.19 17.15 -17.39
CA ALA A 454 18.15 18.20 -17.73
C ALA A 454 18.74 18.06 -19.15
N ALA A 455 18.78 16.84 -19.71
CA ALA A 455 19.26 16.61 -21.07
C ALA A 455 18.28 17.12 -22.15
N GLU A 456 17.02 17.39 -21.80
CA GLU A 456 16.01 17.92 -22.71
C GLU A 456 16.18 19.42 -22.96
N CYS A 457 16.97 20.11 -22.14
CA CYS A 457 17.27 21.54 -22.27
C CYS A 457 18.75 21.75 -22.56
N TYR A 458 19.06 22.61 -23.54
CA TYR A 458 20.43 22.96 -23.87
C TYR A 458 20.54 24.48 -24.04
N PRO A 459 21.53 25.14 -23.40
CA PRO A 459 22.63 24.58 -22.60
C PRO A 459 22.21 24.11 -21.18
N PHE A 460 23.01 23.24 -20.55
CA PHE A 460 22.72 22.70 -19.20
C PHE A 460 22.54 23.82 -18.17
N GLU A 461 23.29 24.91 -18.33
CA GLU A 461 23.26 26.10 -17.49
C GLU A 461 21.88 26.77 -17.43
N GLU A 462 20.98 26.51 -18.38
CA GLU A 462 19.60 27.03 -18.38
C GLU A 462 18.59 26.10 -17.67
N THR A 463 19.03 24.93 -17.20
CA THR A 463 18.16 23.97 -16.49
C THR A 463 17.88 24.40 -15.05
N GLU A 464 16.73 23.98 -14.51
CA GLU A 464 16.38 24.17 -13.10
C GLU A 464 17.38 23.48 -12.15
N VAL A 465 17.94 22.35 -12.57
CA VAL A 465 19.02 21.64 -11.86
C VAL A 465 20.25 22.53 -11.73
N ALA A 466 20.69 23.15 -12.82
CA ALA A 466 21.85 24.04 -12.81
C ALA A 466 21.59 25.29 -11.95
N HIS A 467 20.41 25.90 -12.06
CA HIS A 467 20.03 27.04 -11.22
C HIS A 467 20.06 26.66 -9.73
N THR A 468 19.48 25.52 -9.36
CA THR A 468 19.48 25.04 -7.97
C THR A 468 20.90 24.84 -7.42
N LEU A 469 21.80 24.26 -8.22
CA LEU A 469 23.21 24.08 -7.82
C LEU A 469 23.94 25.41 -7.64
N VAL A 470 23.71 26.38 -8.54
CA VAL A 470 24.30 27.72 -8.46
C VAL A 470 23.75 28.48 -7.25
N ASP A 471 22.44 28.39 -7.00
CA ASP A 471 21.80 29.03 -5.85
C ASP A 471 22.31 28.46 -4.54
N ALA A 472 22.40 27.13 -4.42
CA ALA A 472 23.00 26.46 -3.26
C ALA A 472 24.45 26.92 -3.03
N ARG A 473 25.26 26.99 -4.10
CA ARG A 473 26.66 27.46 -4.02
C ARG A 473 26.76 28.91 -3.53
N ASN A 474 25.89 29.78 -4.04
CA ASN A 474 25.89 31.21 -3.75
C ASN A 474 25.39 31.51 -2.35
N ALA A 475 24.28 30.88 -1.95
CA ALA A 475 23.69 31.01 -0.61
C ALA A 475 24.64 30.47 0.47
N GLY A 476 25.32 29.35 0.21
CA GLY A 476 26.31 28.80 1.13
C GLY A 476 25.71 28.48 2.51
N ASP A 477 26.16 29.17 3.56
CA ASP A 477 25.66 28.95 4.93
C ASP A 477 24.20 29.41 5.12
N GLN A 478 23.70 30.27 4.22
CA GLN A 478 22.31 30.75 4.22
C GLN A 478 21.38 29.86 3.38
N TRP A 479 21.89 28.78 2.79
CA TRP A 479 21.02 27.85 2.07
C TRP A 479 20.19 27.07 3.10
N PRO A 480 18.85 27.02 2.99
CA PRO A 480 17.99 26.44 4.04
C PRO A 480 18.39 25.01 4.46
N ALA A 481 18.86 24.20 3.51
CA ALA A 481 19.40 22.87 3.78
C ALA A 481 20.60 22.89 4.76
N VAL A 482 21.54 23.83 4.59
CA VAL A 482 22.71 23.99 5.48
C VAL A 482 22.29 24.51 6.84
N GLU A 483 21.37 25.47 6.90
CA GLU A 483 20.82 25.99 8.16
C GLU A 483 20.12 24.90 8.98
N ALA A 484 19.41 23.99 8.32
CA ALA A 484 18.82 22.80 8.96
C ALA A 484 19.87 21.75 9.40
N GLY A 485 21.15 21.94 9.07
CA GLY A 485 22.26 21.09 9.47
C GLY A 485 22.61 19.97 8.49
N LEU A 486 22.05 19.96 7.27
CA LEU A 486 22.57 19.12 6.19
C LEU A 486 24.02 19.53 5.88
N PHE A 487 24.80 18.60 5.33
CA PHE A 487 26.26 18.79 5.13
C PHE A 487 27.01 19.10 6.44
N GLY A 488 26.41 18.74 7.59
CA GLY A 488 26.89 19.10 8.93
C GLY A 488 26.93 20.60 9.20
N GLY A 489 26.08 21.38 8.53
CA GLY A 489 26.05 22.85 8.65
C GLY A 489 27.28 23.53 8.05
N SER A 490 27.94 22.92 7.06
CA SER A 490 29.19 23.43 6.47
C SER A 490 29.01 23.82 5.00
N LYS A 491 29.09 25.12 4.71
CA LYS A 491 29.19 25.62 3.32
C LYS A 491 30.32 24.97 2.54
N LYS A 492 31.47 24.68 3.17
CA LYS A 492 32.60 24.05 2.47
C LYS A 492 32.20 22.66 1.94
N ARG A 493 31.57 21.84 2.78
CA ARG A 493 31.09 20.50 2.40
C ARG A 493 30.04 20.56 1.30
N LEU A 494 29.11 21.51 1.40
CA LEU A 494 28.14 21.79 0.34
C LEU A 494 28.84 22.12 -0.99
N GLN A 495 29.80 23.05 -0.98
CA GLN A 495 30.50 23.48 -2.21
C GLN A 495 31.27 22.33 -2.87
N GLU A 496 31.93 21.49 -2.09
CA GLU A 496 32.62 20.29 -2.59
C GLU A 496 31.64 19.30 -3.23
N ALA A 497 30.48 19.07 -2.60
CA ALA A 497 29.42 18.23 -3.15
C ALA A 497 28.83 18.81 -4.45
N VAL A 498 28.55 20.12 -4.48
CA VAL A 498 28.04 20.82 -5.66
C VAL A 498 29.01 20.72 -6.83
N ASP A 499 30.30 21.00 -6.63
CA ASP A 499 31.31 20.94 -7.69
C ASP A 499 31.45 19.51 -8.27
N THR A 500 31.35 18.51 -7.41
CA THR A 500 31.44 17.10 -7.80
C THR A 500 30.19 16.65 -8.58
N VAL A 501 28.99 16.96 -8.08
CA VAL A 501 27.71 16.64 -8.76
C VAL A 501 27.62 17.38 -10.10
N TRP A 502 27.96 18.67 -10.15
CA TRP A 502 28.00 19.45 -11.40
C TRP A 502 28.90 18.78 -12.44
N THR A 503 30.13 18.41 -12.04
CA THR A 503 31.11 17.77 -12.92
C THR A 503 30.59 16.43 -13.44
N ALA A 504 29.99 15.61 -12.57
CA ALA A 504 29.43 14.32 -12.95
C ALA A 504 28.24 14.45 -13.91
N THR A 505 27.32 15.39 -13.64
CA THR A 505 26.17 15.67 -14.50
C THR A 505 26.61 16.14 -15.88
N VAL A 506 27.50 17.13 -15.97
CA VAL A 506 28.01 17.62 -17.27
C VAL A 506 28.76 16.53 -18.02
N ALA A 507 29.58 15.72 -17.33
CA ALA A 507 30.27 14.59 -17.95
C ALA A 507 29.28 13.55 -18.49
N GLN A 508 28.17 13.33 -17.80
CA GLN A 508 27.11 12.42 -18.20
C GLN A 508 26.34 12.96 -19.41
N LEU A 509 25.98 14.25 -19.43
CA LEU A 509 25.32 14.89 -20.57
C LEU A 509 26.20 14.89 -21.84
N ARG A 510 27.52 15.11 -21.70
CA ARG A 510 28.48 15.08 -22.83
C ARG A 510 28.65 13.70 -23.45
N ARG A 511 28.42 12.64 -22.68
CA ARG A 511 28.43 11.27 -23.21
C ARG A 511 27.19 10.97 -24.07
N GLY A 512 26.23 11.90 -24.11
CA GLY A 512 24.94 11.78 -24.79
C GLY A 512 23.94 10.96 -23.97
N PRO A 513 22.62 11.09 -24.24
CA PRO A 513 21.67 10.08 -23.81
C PRO A 513 22.05 8.79 -24.55
N PHE A 514 22.52 7.80 -23.79
CA PHE A 514 23.22 6.62 -24.30
C PHE A 514 22.43 5.75 -25.30
#